data_AF-A0AAU1GRK7-F1
#
_entry.id   AF-A0AAU1GRK7-F1
#
_cell.length_a   1.000
_cell.length_b   1.000
_cell.length_c   1.000
_cell.angle_alpha   90.00
_cell.angle_beta   90.00
_cell.angle_gamma   90.00
#
_symmetry.space_group_name_H-M   'P 1'
#
loop_
_entity.id
_entity.type
_entity.pdbx_description
1 polymer ?
#
loop_
_entity_poly.entity_id
_entity_poly.type
_entity_poly.pdbx_seq_one_letter_code
_entity_poly.pdbx_strand_id
1 'polypeptide(L)'
;MAQLVRRNQALLTEDQKRLLVTAVWDVKSRGDYDQFIKAHVVGADSYHHVPTFLPWHREFVRIFETALRTPSGHPTLTIPYWDWTGTDDPWADYFMGGNGRASDDRVMTGPFAVDNGWSCIDPSREIPSYLRRQFGADIAELPTGDDVSKCLALTPYDSVPWAGVSQSFRKSLEGVIEPDIHNRVHRWIGGNMELTSSPNDPVFWLHHSNIDRLWALWQQRNRNETYLPQSGGPPGQNVNDLMPPWSNVRVSAVLDHRSLGYIYDTENPTAQDDHMHPGDTLRSGDSISSGNGRYRLVYETDGNLVLYQDGERTPRWSSRTQGRSPGMCVMQMDGDLTIDDAEGQRVWSLGIDGRGNRLRLTGDGALEVTGLSGAVAWRSTREVMA
;
A
#
# COMPACT_ATOMS: atom_id res chain seq x y z
N MET A 1 3.48 10.69 16.56
CA MET A 1 4.52 10.78 15.51
C MET A 1 3.83 11.05 14.19
N ALA A 2 4.46 11.75 13.26
CA ALA A 2 3.88 11.97 11.93
C ALA A 2 3.69 10.62 11.22
N GLN A 3 2.52 10.41 10.60
CA GLN A 3 2.23 9.21 9.83
C GLN A 3 3.06 9.20 8.55
N LEU A 4 3.72 8.08 8.27
CA LEU A 4 4.57 7.91 7.09
C LEU A 4 3.70 7.55 5.88
N VAL A 5 4.01 8.09 4.70
CA VAL A 5 3.23 7.84 3.48
C VAL A 5 4.11 7.16 2.44
N ARG A 6 3.83 5.89 2.14
CA ARG A 6 4.44 5.17 1.01
C ARG A 6 3.74 5.59 -0.27
N ARG A 7 4.51 6.09 -1.23
CA ARG A 7 3.98 6.64 -2.48
C ARG A 7 4.26 5.75 -3.67
N ASN A 8 3.51 5.93 -4.76
CA ASN A 8 3.90 5.37 -6.05
C ASN A 8 5.28 5.91 -6.44
N GLN A 9 6.19 5.04 -6.88
CA GLN A 9 7.49 5.44 -7.41
C GLN A 9 7.37 6.50 -8.52
N ALA A 10 6.30 6.43 -9.32
CA ALA A 10 6.03 7.35 -10.41
C ALA A 10 5.82 8.80 -9.95
N LEU A 11 5.37 8.98 -8.70
CA LEU A 11 5.10 10.29 -8.10
C LEU A 11 6.31 10.87 -7.35
N LEU A 12 7.42 10.14 -7.26
CA LEU A 12 8.64 10.63 -6.65
C LEU A 12 9.42 11.52 -7.62
N THR A 13 9.97 12.60 -7.10
CA THR A 13 10.96 13.40 -7.83
C THR A 13 12.25 12.60 -8.02
N GLU A 14 13.07 13.02 -8.98
CA GLU A 14 14.40 12.43 -9.19
C GLU A 14 15.26 12.49 -7.91
N ASP A 15 15.25 13.61 -7.19
CA ASP A 15 15.99 13.76 -5.93
C ASP A 15 15.53 12.76 -4.85
N GLN A 16 14.21 12.50 -4.76
CA GLN A 16 13.68 11.50 -3.84
C GLN A 16 14.11 10.08 -4.23
N LYS A 17 14.14 9.78 -5.53
CA LYS A 17 14.65 8.51 -6.06
C LYS A 17 16.14 8.33 -5.77
N ARG A 18 16.95 9.37 -5.98
CA ARG A 18 18.40 9.38 -5.67
C ARG A 18 18.68 9.27 -4.18
N LEU A 19 17.85 9.89 -3.33
CA LEU A 19 17.94 9.73 -1.89
C LEU A 19 17.70 8.28 -1.47
N LEU A 20 16.68 7.61 -2.02
CA LEU A 20 16.45 6.20 -1.75
C LEU A 20 17.64 5.32 -2.16
N VAL A 21 18.19 5.56 -3.36
CA VAL A 21 19.39 4.85 -3.85
C VAL A 21 20.55 5.02 -2.88
N THR A 22 20.78 6.25 -2.41
CA THR A 22 21.85 6.55 -1.44
C THR A 22 21.63 5.80 -0.12
N ALA A 23 20.41 5.83 0.42
CA ALA A 23 20.08 5.12 1.65
C ALA A 23 20.25 3.59 1.52
N VAL A 24 19.90 3.00 0.37
CA VAL A 24 20.14 1.58 0.09
C VAL A 24 21.64 1.27 0.11
N TRP A 25 22.46 2.13 -0.50
CA TRP A 25 23.91 2.01 -0.48
C TRP A 25 24.52 2.17 0.92
N ASP A 26 23.96 3.04 1.77
CA ASP A 26 24.39 3.16 3.16
C ASP A 26 24.15 1.85 3.94
N VAL A 27 23.01 1.19 3.71
CA VAL A 27 22.70 -0.11 4.32
C VAL A 27 23.58 -1.22 3.73
N LYS A 28 23.89 -1.17 2.43
CA LYS A 28 24.77 -2.13 1.75
C LYS A 28 26.21 -2.04 2.23
N SER A 29 26.78 -0.82 2.31
CA SER A 29 28.17 -0.57 2.68
C SER A 29 28.50 -0.98 4.14
N ARG A 30 27.49 -1.01 5.01
CA ARG A 30 27.61 -1.51 6.40
C ARG A 30 27.56 -3.04 6.52
N GLY A 31 27.21 -3.74 5.43
CA GLY A 31 26.96 -5.18 5.43
C GLY A 31 25.58 -5.58 5.96
N ASP A 32 24.74 -4.61 6.32
CA ASP A 32 23.41 -4.83 6.88
C ASP A 32 22.44 -5.36 5.80
N TYR A 33 22.56 -4.87 4.56
CA TYR A 33 21.70 -5.30 3.43
C TYR A 33 21.79 -6.82 3.19
N ASP A 34 23.00 -7.39 3.30
CA ASP A 34 23.24 -8.82 3.10
C ASP A 34 22.56 -9.69 4.15
N GLN A 35 22.25 -9.15 5.34
CA GLN A 35 21.48 -9.86 6.35
C GLN A 35 20.01 -9.99 5.93
N PHE A 36 19.45 -9.01 5.22
CA PHE A 36 18.09 -9.13 4.66
C PHE A 36 18.04 -10.22 3.59
N ILE A 37 19.04 -10.28 2.69
CA ILE A 37 19.13 -11.35 1.69
C ILE A 37 19.21 -12.73 2.37
N LYS A 38 20.09 -12.88 3.38
CA LYS A 38 20.24 -14.14 4.13
C LYS A 38 18.96 -14.54 4.85
N ALA A 39 18.29 -13.59 5.51
CA ALA A 39 17.03 -13.84 6.22
C ALA A 39 15.95 -14.35 5.25
N HIS A 40 15.84 -13.74 4.08
CA HIS A 40 14.86 -14.13 3.05
C HIS A 40 15.15 -15.52 2.44
N VAL A 41 16.43 -15.91 2.34
CA VAL A 41 16.82 -17.23 1.81
C VAL A 41 16.59 -18.33 2.84
N VAL A 42 17.07 -18.15 4.08
CA VAL A 42 17.08 -19.20 5.11
C VAL A 42 15.67 -19.56 5.58
N GLY A 43 14.76 -18.59 5.61
CA GLY A 43 13.41 -18.80 6.12
C GLY A 43 12.34 -19.12 5.06
N ALA A 44 12.71 -19.21 3.78
CA ALA A 44 11.76 -19.13 2.66
C ALA A 44 10.51 -20.02 2.81
N ASP A 45 10.68 -21.28 3.23
CA ASP A 45 9.60 -22.26 3.41
C ASP A 45 8.62 -21.93 4.56
N SER A 46 9.01 -21.04 5.47
CA SER A 46 8.21 -20.68 6.66
C SER A 46 7.19 -19.56 6.40
N TYR A 47 7.31 -18.88 5.25
CA TYR A 47 6.42 -17.76 4.89
C TYR A 47 5.99 -17.75 3.42
N HIS A 48 6.67 -18.45 2.50
CA HIS A 48 6.13 -18.64 1.15
C HIS A 48 5.20 -19.85 1.07
N HIS A 49 4.22 -19.75 0.19
CA HIS A 49 3.17 -20.72 -0.10
C HIS A 49 2.27 -21.05 1.10
N VAL A 50 2.30 -20.19 2.12
CA VAL A 50 1.60 -20.36 3.38
C VAL A 50 0.91 -19.05 3.80
N PRO A 51 -0.06 -19.09 4.74
CA PRO A 51 -0.80 -17.91 5.21
C PRO A 51 0.05 -16.71 5.64
N THR A 52 1.26 -16.94 6.16
CA THR A 52 2.15 -15.90 6.67
C THR A 52 2.88 -15.10 5.60
N PHE A 53 2.72 -15.42 4.32
CA PHE A 53 3.34 -14.69 3.21
C PHE A 53 3.18 -13.18 3.32
N LEU A 54 1.95 -12.69 3.46
CA LEU A 54 1.65 -11.26 3.52
C LEU A 54 2.14 -10.59 4.82
N PRO A 55 1.82 -11.07 6.04
CA PRO A 55 2.33 -10.46 7.27
C PRO A 55 3.86 -10.49 7.37
N TRP A 56 4.50 -11.55 6.88
CA TRP A 56 5.96 -11.66 6.91
C TRP A 56 6.62 -10.60 6.03
N HIS A 57 6.17 -10.46 4.77
CA HIS A 57 6.72 -9.45 3.87
C HIS A 57 6.40 -8.02 4.31
N ARG A 58 5.21 -7.78 4.90
CA ARG A 58 4.88 -6.49 5.51
C ARG A 58 5.91 -6.08 6.57
N GLU A 59 6.22 -6.98 7.50
CA GLU A 59 7.21 -6.72 8.54
C GLU A 59 8.63 -6.59 7.97
N PHE A 60 8.98 -7.42 6.98
CA PHE A 60 10.28 -7.39 6.31
C PHE A 60 10.54 -6.04 5.64
N VAL A 61 9.58 -5.53 4.87
CA VAL A 61 9.63 -4.20 4.25
C VAL A 61 9.70 -3.11 5.32
N ARG A 62 8.93 -3.20 6.41
CA ARG A 62 8.93 -2.21 7.50
C ARG A 62 10.28 -2.13 8.23
N ILE A 63 10.91 -3.27 8.50
CA ILE A 63 12.23 -3.32 9.15
C ILE A 63 13.30 -2.77 8.20
N PHE A 64 13.26 -3.13 6.91
CA PHE A 64 14.19 -2.58 5.93
C PHE A 64 14.02 -1.06 5.80
N GLU A 65 12.78 -0.56 5.75
CA GLU A 65 12.48 0.87 5.73
C GLU A 65 13.04 1.61 6.96
N THR A 66 12.97 0.98 8.13
CA THR A 66 13.57 1.51 9.37
C THR A 66 15.10 1.53 9.28
N ALA A 67 15.71 0.50 8.69
CA ALA A 67 17.14 0.42 8.47
C ALA A 67 17.64 1.49 7.48
N LEU A 68 16.82 1.93 6.52
CA LEU A 68 17.18 3.02 5.60
C LEU A 68 17.21 4.40 6.29
N ARG A 69 16.34 4.65 7.28
CA ARG A 69 16.22 5.96 7.95
C ARG A 69 17.42 6.30 8.81
N THR A 70 17.94 5.32 9.54
CA THR A 70 18.97 5.55 10.57
C THR A 70 20.29 6.04 9.97
N PRO A 71 20.85 5.43 8.90
CA PRO A 71 22.07 5.88 8.25
C PRO A 71 21.88 7.17 7.45
N SER A 72 20.74 7.32 6.79
CA SER A 72 20.50 8.43 5.87
C SER A 72 20.23 9.75 6.59
N GLY A 73 19.83 9.73 7.87
CA GLY A 73 19.43 10.94 8.59
C GLY A 73 18.08 11.50 8.11
N HIS A 74 17.32 10.74 7.33
CA HIS A 74 16.01 11.11 6.81
C HIS A 74 14.90 10.36 7.56
N PRO A 75 14.37 10.89 8.68
CA PRO A 75 13.42 10.16 9.54
C PRO A 75 12.07 9.90 8.87
N THR A 76 11.76 10.60 7.78
CA THR A 76 10.53 10.45 7.00
C THR A 76 10.72 9.66 5.71
N LEU A 77 11.90 9.09 5.46
CA LEU A 77 12.14 8.25 4.29
C LEU A 77 11.20 7.03 4.32
N THR A 78 10.55 6.76 3.20
CA THR A 78 9.67 5.61 3.00
C THR A 78 10.07 4.88 1.74
N ILE A 79 9.86 3.56 1.72
CA ILE A 79 9.99 2.76 0.50
C ILE A 79 8.77 3.06 -0.38
N PRO A 80 8.94 3.53 -1.63
CA PRO A 80 7.84 3.64 -2.57
C PRO A 80 7.40 2.26 -3.03
N TYR A 81 6.18 2.16 -3.54
CA TYR A 81 5.75 0.97 -4.26
C TYR A 81 5.88 1.16 -5.77
N TRP A 82 6.14 0.08 -6.49
CA TRP A 82 6.06 0.06 -7.96
C TRP A 82 4.71 -0.54 -8.38
N ASP A 83 3.85 0.29 -8.97
CA ASP A 83 2.61 -0.16 -9.59
C ASP A 83 2.86 -0.70 -11.01
N TRP A 84 3.12 -2.00 -11.11
CA TRP A 84 3.40 -2.68 -12.38
C TRP A 84 2.20 -2.73 -13.33
N THR A 85 0.99 -2.36 -12.87
CA THR A 85 -0.19 -2.23 -13.75
C THR A 85 -0.24 -0.89 -14.48
N GLY A 86 0.55 0.10 -14.03
CA GLY A 86 0.66 1.42 -14.61
C GLY A 86 1.66 1.49 -15.77
N THR A 87 1.81 2.68 -16.35
CA THR A 87 2.73 2.92 -17.48
C THR A 87 4.14 3.33 -17.06
N ASP A 88 4.32 3.79 -15.82
CA ASP A 88 5.61 4.25 -15.29
C ASP A 88 6.41 3.11 -14.66
N ASP A 89 7.66 2.96 -15.11
CA ASP A 89 8.60 1.95 -14.63
C ASP A 89 9.72 2.55 -13.76
N PRO A 90 10.41 1.73 -12.94
CA PRO A 90 11.49 2.20 -12.08
C PRO A 90 12.89 2.13 -12.73
N TRP A 91 13.02 1.82 -14.03
CA TRP A 91 14.26 1.36 -14.67
C TRP A 91 15.22 2.47 -15.12
N ALA A 92 14.91 3.73 -14.81
CA ALA A 92 15.82 4.84 -15.10
C ALA A 92 17.22 4.60 -14.52
N ASP A 93 18.26 5.00 -15.26
CA ASP A 93 19.67 4.81 -14.87
C ASP A 93 20.03 5.53 -13.57
N TYR A 94 19.31 6.58 -13.18
CA TYR A 94 19.53 7.21 -11.88
C TYR A 94 18.80 6.53 -10.71
N PHE A 95 17.98 5.52 -10.99
CA PHE A 95 17.13 4.82 -10.02
C PHE A 95 17.43 3.31 -9.96
N MET A 96 16.64 2.43 -10.57
CA MET A 96 16.89 0.99 -10.47
C MET A 96 17.87 0.46 -11.52
N GLY A 97 18.16 1.23 -12.58
CA GLY A 97 18.89 0.73 -13.75
C GLY A 97 18.07 -0.24 -14.60
N GLY A 98 18.56 -0.54 -15.80
CA GLY A 98 17.81 -1.26 -16.83
C GLY A 98 17.91 -2.79 -16.76
N ASN A 99 17.61 -3.40 -17.90
CA ASN A 99 17.68 -4.84 -18.12
C ASN A 99 19.13 -5.36 -18.15
N GLY A 100 19.29 -6.68 -18.05
CA GLY A 100 20.55 -7.35 -18.28
C GLY A 100 20.98 -7.34 -19.75
N ARG A 101 22.29 -7.35 -20.01
CA ARG A 101 22.80 -7.58 -21.37
C ARG A 101 22.55 -9.03 -21.79
N ALA A 102 22.29 -9.24 -23.08
CA ALA A 102 21.85 -10.53 -23.63
C ALA A 102 22.82 -11.72 -23.43
N SER A 103 24.10 -11.46 -23.15
CA SER A 103 25.13 -12.52 -23.06
C SER A 103 25.09 -13.32 -21.77
N ASP A 104 24.72 -12.68 -20.65
CA ASP A 104 24.85 -13.22 -19.29
C ASP A 104 23.88 -12.57 -18.29
N ASP A 105 22.86 -11.86 -18.81
CA ASP A 105 21.81 -11.15 -18.08
C ASP A 105 22.32 -10.10 -17.09
N ARG A 106 23.60 -9.71 -17.18
CA ARG A 106 24.23 -8.75 -16.26
C ARG A 106 23.64 -7.35 -16.45
N VAL A 107 23.16 -6.75 -15.37
CA VAL A 107 22.73 -5.34 -15.35
C VAL A 107 23.95 -4.44 -15.57
N MET A 108 23.89 -3.62 -16.61
CA MET A 108 25.00 -2.75 -17.05
C MET A 108 24.78 -1.27 -16.76
N THR A 109 23.58 -0.87 -16.32
CA THR A 109 23.25 0.53 -16.08
C THR A 109 22.74 0.77 -14.66
N GLY A 110 22.85 2.03 -14.24
CA GLY A 110 22.40 2.52 -12.95
C GLY A 110 23.17 2.05 -11.72
N PRO A 111 22.75 2.50 -10.54
CA PRO A 111 23.55 2.47 -9.32
C PRO A 111 23.81 1.05 -8.78
N PHE A 112 23.11 0.04 -9.29
CA PHE A 112 23.21 -1.35 -8.86
C PHE A 112 23.91 -2.25 -9.88
N ALA A 113 24.52 -1.67 -10.92
CA ALA A 113 25.43 -2.38 -11.80
C ALA A 113 26.73 -2.77 -11.04
N VAL A 114 27.33 -3.89 -11.41
CA VAL A 114 28.56 -4.38 -10.76
C VAL A 114 29.74 -3.43 -10.91
N ASP A 115 29.81 -2.69 -12.01
CA ASP A 115 30.86 -1.70 -12.26
C ASP A 115 30.79 -0.50 -11.28
N ASN A 116 29.63 -0.31 -10.63
CA ASN A 116 29.42 0.65 -9.54
C ASN A 116 29.64 0.02 -8.14
N GLY A 117 30.11 -1.23 -8.09
CA GLY A 117 30.47 -1.95 -6.87
C GLY A 117 29.35 -2.79 -6.25
N TRP A 118 28.16 -2.84 -6.86
CA TRP A 118 27.06 -3.64 -6.31
C TRP A 118 27.34 -5.14 -6.46
N SER A 119 27.20 -5.89 -5.37
CA SER A 119 27.46 -7.32 -5.31
C SER A 119 26.25 -8.12 -4.83
N CYS A 120 26.09 -9.32 -5.38
CA CYS A 120 25.02 -10.24 -5.05
C CYS A 120 25.56 -11.46 -4.28
N ILE A 121 24.74 -11.98 -3.37
CA ILE A 121 25.05 -13.16 -2.55
C ILE A 121 23.88 -14.15 -2.49
N ASP A 122 24.19 -15.43 -2.32
CA ASP A 122 23.19 -16.45 -1.98
C ASP A 122 23.83 -17.44 -1.00
N PRO A 123 23.35 -17.55 0.26
CA PRO A 123 23.92 -18.48 1.22
C PRO A 123 23.56 -19.95 0.94
N SER A 124 22.61 -20.22 0.02
CA SER A 124 22.14 -21.57 -0.30
C SER A 124 22.83 -22.21 -1.51
N ARG A 125 23.42 -21.40 -2.39
CA ARG A 125 24.04 -21.85 -3.65
C ARG A 125 25.05 -20.84 -4.18
N GLU A 126 25.94 -21.27 -5.08
CA GLU A 126 26.81 -20.35 -5.81
C GLU A 126 26.03 -19.62 -6.92
N ILE A 127 26.19 -18.30 -6.99
CA ILE A 127 25.62 -17.44 -8.04
C ILE A 127 26.69 -16.46 -8.54
N PRO A 128 26.57 -15.90 -9.76
CA PRO A 128 27.37 -14.75 -10.15
C PRO A 128 27.26 -13.62 -9.13
N SER A 129 28.37 -12.95 -8.83
CA SER A 129 28.42 -11.88 -7.82
C SER A 129 27.81 -10.56 -8.29
N TYR A 130 27.23 -10.50 -9.48
CA TYR A 130 26.64 -9.30 -10.06
C TYR A 130 25.13 -9.43 -10.24
N LEU A 131 24.43 -8.31 -10.22
CA LEU A 131 22.99 -8.26 -10.43
C LEU A 131 22.63 -8.69 -11.85
N ARG A 132 21.61 -9.54 -11.96
CA ARG A 132 21.06 -10.02 -13.22
C ARG A 132 19.56 -9.76 -13.32
N ARG A 133 19.11 -9.37 -14.52
CA ARG A 133 17.71 -9.17 -14.91
C ARG A 133 17.52 -9.64 -16.35
N GLN A 134 16.34 -10.16 -16.65
CA GLN A 134 15.99 -10.62 -18.00
C GLN A 134 14.51 -10.36 -18.28
N PHE A 135 14.16 -9.09 -18.47
CA PHE A 135 12.77 -8.65 -18.60
C PHE A 135 12.00 -9.42 -19.67
N GLY A 136 10.86 -9.99 -19.28
CA GLY A 136 9.91 -10.63 -20.18
C GLY A 136 10.32 -12.01 -20.70
N ALA A 137 11.44 -12.58 -20.24
CA ALA A 137 11.98 -13.80 -20.82
C ALA A 137 11.22 -15.08 -20.43
N ASP A 138 10.91 -15.27 -19.14
CA ASP A 138 10.06 -16.38 -18.68
C ASP A 138 8.58 -16.11 -18.95
N ILE A 139 8.12 -14.89 -18.64
CA ILE A 139 6.75 -14.46 -18.84
C ILE A 139 6.73 -13.06 -19.45
N ALA A 140 6.04 -12.92 -20.58
CA ALA A 140 6.11 -11.71 -21.42
C ALA A 140 5.46 -10.47 -20.77
N GLU A 141 4.39 -10.67 -20.00
CA GLU A 141 3.53 -9.59 -19.52
C GLU A 141 3.46 -9.56 -17.99
N LEU A 142 3.52 -8.36 -17.44
CA LEU A 142 3.23 -8.07 -16.03
C LEU A 142 1.72 -8.25 -15.73
N PRO A 143 1.32 -8.37 -14.45
CA PRO A 143 -0.09 -8.38 -14.09
C PRO A 143 -0.82 -7.11 -14.55
N THR A 144 -2.06 -7.26 -15.00
CA THR A 144 -2.92 -6.15 -15.42
C THR A 144 -3.78 -5.61 -14.26
N GLY A 145 -4.41 -4.45 -14.46
CA GLY A 145 -5.41 -3.94 -13.51
C GLY A 145 -6.65 -4.85 -13.35
N ASP A 146 -6.99 -5.62 -14.38
CA ASP A 146 -8.07 -6.63 -14.33
C ASP A 146 -7.66 -7.83 -13.48
N ASP A 147 -6.42 -8.30 -13.61
CA ASP A 147 -5.87 -9.36 -12.75
C ASP A 147 -5.90 -8.95 -11.28
N VAL A 148 -5.45 -7.72 -10.98
CA VAL A 148 -5.50 -7.16 -9.62
C VAL A 148 -6.95 -7.06 -9.14
N SER A 149 -7.88 -6.58 -9.96
CA SER A 149 -9.29 -6.45 -9.58
C SER A 149 -9.93 -7.80 -9.26
N LYS A 150 -9.67 -8.83 -10.07
CA LYS A 150 -10.11 -10.21 -9.84
C LYS A 150 -9.50 -10.79 -8.57
N CYS A 151 -8.20 -10.57 -8.34
CA CYS A 151 -7.51 -10.99 -7.13
C CYS A 151 -8.17 -10.40 -5.87
N LEU A 152 -8.40 -9.07 -5.86
CA LEU A 152 -8.95 -8.34 -4.73
C LEU A 152 -10.40 -8.72 -4.39
N ALA A 153 -11.13 -9.33 -5.33
CA ALA A 153 -12.49 -9.83 -5.13
C ALA A 153 -12.55 -11.22 -4.47
N LEU A 154 -11.41 -11.91 -4.33
CA LEU A 154 -11.38 -13.23 -3.73
C LEU A 154 -11.55 -13.16 -2.21
N THR A 155 -12.36 -14.08 -1.69
CA THR A 155 -12.46 -14.40 -0.27
C THR A 155 -12.48 -15.93 -0.11
N PRO A 156 -12.06 -16.47 1.05
CA PRO A 156 -11.54 -15.77 2.23
C PRO A 156 -10.08 -15.30 2.07
N TYR A 157 -9.48 -14.72 3.13
CA TYR A 157 -8.04 -14.38 3.19
C TYR A 157 -7.16 -15.55 2.71
N ASP A 158 -7.34 -16.72 3.34
CA ASP A 158 -6.68 -17.98 3.01
C ASP A 158 -7.61 -19.15 3.32
N SER A 159 -7.31 -20.32 2.77
CA SER A 159 -8.15 -21.52 2.85
C SER A 159 -7.32 -22.79 3.10
N VAL A 160 -7.93 -23.77 3.77
CA VAL A 160 -7.35 -25.12 3.91
C VAL A 160 -7.02 -25.70 2.52
N PRO A 161 -5.91 -26.43 2.35
CA PRO A 161 -4.99 -26.93 3.39
C PRO A 161 -3.87 -25.95 3.79
N TRP A 162 -4.07 -24.64 3.59
CA TRP A 162 -3.10 -23.56 3.83
C TRP A 162 -1.96 -23.57 2.81
N ALA A 163 -1.21 -24.67 2.73
CA ALA A 163 -0.37 -24.96 1.58
C ALA A 163 -1.21 -25.67 0.50
N GLY A 164 -1.07 -25.27 -0.77
CA GLY A 164 -1.78 -25.88 -1.90
C GLY A 164 -2.54 -24.86 -2.76
N VAL A 165 -3.44 -25.36 -3.61
CA VAL A 165 -4.06 -24.58 -4.72
C VAL A 165 -5.56 -24.32 -4.53
N SER A 166 -6.07 -24.38 -3.29
CA SER A 166 -7.47 -24.01 -3.01
C SER A 166 -7.69 -22.51 -3.22
N GLN A 167 -8.91 -22.10 -3.58
CA GLN A 167 -9.19 -20.69 -3.84
C GLN A 167 -9.03 -19.85 -2.57
N SER A 168 -8.29 -18.75 -2.65
CA SER A 168 -8.20 -17.71 -1.61
C SER A 168 -7.48 -16.47 -2.13
N PHE A 169 -7.69 -15.34 -1.45
CA PHE A 169 -6.99 -14.10 -1.75
C PHE A 169 -5.46 -14.24 -1.68
N ARG A 170 -4.92 -14.71 -0.54
CA ARG A 170 -3.45 -14.81 -0.33
C ARG A 170 -2.78 -15.62 -1.43
N LYS A 171 -3.34 -16.78 -1.80
CA LYS A 171 -2.77 -17.65 -2.83
C LYS A 171 -2.79 -17.02 -4.23
N SER A 172 -3.83 -16.27 -4.58
CA SER A 172 -3.85 -15.53 -5.85
C SER A 172 -2.86 -14.36 -5.82
N LEU A 173 -2.85 -13.57 -4.74
CA LEU A 173 -1.92 -12.44 -4.61
C LEU A 173 -0.46 -12.91 -4.64
N GLU A 174 -0.15 -14.03 -3.99
CA GLU A 174 1.16 -14.65 -4.06
C GLU A 174 1.49 -15.23 -5.45
N GLY A 175 0.49 -15.68 -6.20
CA GLY A 175 0.65 -16.31 -7.51
C GLY A 175 0.76 -17.83 -7.48
N VAL A 176 0.13 -18.47 -6.50
CA VAL A 176 -0.02 -19.93 -6.40
C VAL A 176 -1.22 -20.43 -7.23
N ILE A 177 -2.20 -19.56 -7.46
CA ILE A 177 -3.38 -19.79 -8.31
C ILE A 177 -3.63 -18.55 -9.17
N GLU A 178 -4.43 -18.69 -10.22
CA GLU A 178 -4.84 -17.55 -11.04
C GLU A 178 -5.88 -16.66 -10.32
N PRO A 179 -5.84 -15.33 -10.51
CA PRO A 179 -4.81 -14.59 -11.26
C PRO A 179 -3.44 -14.61 -10.53
N ASP A 180 -2.37 -14.91 -11.26
CA ASP A 180 -0.98 -14.90 -10.77
C ASP A 180 -0.41 -13.48 -10.73
N ILE A 181 -0.27 -12.93 -9.52
CA ILE A 181 0.18 -11.55 -9.28
C ILE A 181 1.66 -11.46 -8.91
N HIS A 182 2.05 -11.82 -7.68
CA HIS A 182 3.42 -11.64 -7.17
C HIS A 182 4.45 -12.49 -7.93
N ASN A 183 4.21 -13.81 -8.06
CA ASN A 183 5.16 -14.70 -8.74
C ASN A 183 5.39 -14.29 -10.20
N ARG A 184 4.33 -13.84 -10.90
CA ARG A 184 4.45 -13.29 -12.25
C ARG A 184 5.44 -12.13 -12.34
N VAL A 185 5.43 -11.18 -11.40
CA VAL A 185 6.35 -10.03 -11.43
C VAL A 185 7.81 -10.47 -11.17
N HIS A 186 8.02 -11.40 -10.23
CA HIS A 186 9.33 -12.00 -10.01
C HIS A 186 9.89 -12.66 -11.28
N ARG A 187 9.06 -13.45 -11.97
CA ARG A 187 9.39 -14.11 -13.24
C ARG A 187 9.57 -13.16 -14.41
N TRP A 188 8.77 -12.08 -14.46
CA TRP A 188 8.90 -11.06 -15.50
C TRP A 188 10.23 -10.32 -15.39
N ILE A 189 10.68 -9.98 -14.18
CA ILE A 189 11.97 -9.30 -13.99
C ILE A 189 13.15 -10.23 -14.32
N GLY A 190 13.03 -11.49 -13.91
CA GLY A 190 14.03 -12.50 -14.17
C GLY A 190 15.30 -12.39 -13.32
N GLY A 191 16.28 -13.25 -13.60
CA GLY A 191 17.62 -13.14 -13.03
C GLY A 191 17.63 -13.36 -11.51
N ASN A 192 18.12 -12.38 -10.74
CA ASN A 192 18.14 -12.51 -9.28
C ASN A 192 16.72 -12.52 -8.68
N MET A 193 15.75 -11.83 -9.30
CA MET A 193 14.38 -11.78 -8.80
C MET A 193 13.67 -13.14 -8.85
N GLU A 194 14.11 -14.12 -9.63
CA GLU A 194 13.53 -15.47 -9.63
C GLU A 194 14.04 -16.37 -8.50
N LEU A 195 15.07 -15.93 -7.77
CA LEU A 195 15.70 -16.74 -6.73
C LEU A 195 15.07 -16.46 -5.36
N THR A 196 15.25 -17.38 -4.41
CA THR A 196 15.01 -17.08 -2.98
C THR A 196 15.92 -15.97 -2.47
N SER A 197 17.00 -15.65 -3.18
CA SER A 197 17.86 -14.50 -2.94
C SER A 197 17.44 -13.25 -3.71
N SER A 198 16.17 -13.14 -4.12
CA SER A 198 15.59 -12.00 -4.85
C SER A 198 15.80 -10.62 -4.22
N PRO A 199 15.94 -10.44 -2.89
CA PRO A 199 16.32 -9.15 -2.33
C PRO A 199 17.69 -8.64 -2.80
N ASN A 200 18.52 -9.44 -3.47
CA ASN A 200 19.71 -8.95 -4.18
C ASN A 200 19.41 -7.82 -5.17
N ASP A 201 18.20 -7.80 -5.73
CA ASP A 201 17.71 -6.71 -6.58
C ASP A 201 16.93 -5.71 -5.73
N PRO A 202 17.35 -4.43 -5.63
CA PRO A 202 16.63 -3.43 -4.85
C PRO A 202 15.19 -3.17 -5.30
N VAL A 203 14.80 -3.55 -6.52
CA VAL A 203 13.39 -3.47 -6.96
C VAL A 203 12.48 -4.42 -6.17
N PHE A 204 13.02 -5.45 -5.51
CA PHE A 204 12.31 -6.32 -4.57
C PHE A 204 11.48 -5.51 -3.58
N TRP A 205 12.07 -4.47 -2.98
CA TRP A 205 11.41 -3.65 -1.96
C TRP A 205 10.24 -2.84 -2.52
N LEU A 206 10.36 -2.35 -3.75
CA LEU A 206 9.29 -1.62 -4.44
C LEU A 206 8.15 -2.57 -4.84
N HIS A 207 8.49 -3.76 -5.32
CA HIS A 207 7.52 -4.79 -5.66
C HIS A 207 6.74 -5.25 -4.43
N HIS A 208 7.44 -5.62 -3.36
CA HIS A 208 6.83 -6.08 -2.11
C HIS A 208 6.08 -4.97 -1.37
N SER A 209 6.49 -3.71 -1.51
CA SER A 209 5.66 -2.58 -1.05
C SER A 209 4.35 -2.45 -1.83
N ASN A 210 4.29 -2.85 -3.11
CA ASN A 210 3.02 -2.90 -3.85
C ASN A 210 2.16 -4.09 -3.44
N ILE A 211 2.76 -5.26 -3.19
CA ILE A 211 2.05 -6.42 -2.64
C ILE A 211 1.40 -6.07 -1.29
N ASP A 212 2.14 -5.39 -0.43
CA ASP A 212 1.63 -4.91 0.85
C ASP A 212 0.50 -3.87 0.69
N ARG A 213 0.61 -2.95 -0.28
CA ARG A 213 -0.47 -2.01 -0.65
C ARG A 213 -1.73 -2.75 -1.09
N LEU A 214 -1.61 -3.77 -1.93
CA LEU A 214 -2.74 -4.56 -2.39
C LEU A 214 -3.39 -5.34 -1.24
N TRP A 215 -2.61 -5.84 -0.28
CA TRP A 215 -3.18 -6.43 0.93
C TRP A 215 -3.93 -5.39 1.77
N ALA A 216 -3.38 -4.20 1.98
CA ALA A 216 -4.08 -3.12 2.66
C ALA A 216 -5.40 -2.75 1.96
N LEU A 217 -5.40 -2.68 0.62
CA LEU A 217 -6.59 -2.45 -0.20
C LEU A 217 -7.62 -3.59 -0.09
N TRP A 218 -7.17 -4.85 -0.02
CA TRP A 218 -8.06 -5.99 0.19
C TRP A 218 -8.72 -5.96 1.57
N GLN A 219 -7.94 -5.70 2.64
CA GLN A 219 -8.45 -5.59 4.02
C GLN A 219 -9.52 -4.49 4.11
N GLN A 220 -9.31 -3.42 3.36
CA GLN A 220 -10.22 -2.30 3.23
C GLN A 220 -11.53 -2.64 2.50
N ARG A 221 -11.47 -3.43 1.42
CA ARG A 221 -12.64 -3.87 0.64
C ARG A 221 -13.44 -4.98 1.34
N ASN A 222 -12.74 -5.82 2.10
CA ASN A 222 -13.28 -7.04 2.70
C ASN A 222 -13.27 -6.95 4.24
N ARG A 223 -13.87 -5.89 4.83
CA ARG A 223 -13.79 -5.63 6.28
C ARG A 223 -14.42 -6.70 7.18
N ASN A 224 -15.29 -7.55 6.61
CA ASN A 224 -15.90 -8.68 7.31
C ASN A 224 -15.00 -9.92 7.30
N GLU A 225 -13.95 -9.93 6.47
CA GLU A 225 -12.96 -10.99 6.45
C GLU A 225 -11.91 -10.79 7.55
N THR A 226 -11.30 -11.90 7.93
CA THR A 226 -10.23 -11.92 8.92
C THR A 226 -9.05 -12.73 8.39
N TYR A 227 -7.87 -12.52 8.98
CA TYR A 227 -6.72 -13.38 8.71
C TYR A 227 -7.09 -14.84 9.03
N LEU A 228 -6.68 -15.77 8.18
CA LEU A 228 -6.80 -17.20 8.45
C LEU A 228 -5.42 -17.84 8.30
N PRO A 229 -5.06 -18.81 9.16
CA PRO A 229 -5.87 -19.41 10.22
C PRO A 229 -5.92 -18.61 11.53
N GLN A 230 -7.08 -18.63 12.20
CA GLN A 230 -7.22 -18.09 13.57
C GLN A 230 -6.55 -19.02 14.60
N SER A 231 -6.70 -20.33 14.42
CA SER A 231 -6.11 -21.39 15.26
C SER A 231 -6.17 -22.73 14.51
N GLY A 232 -5.37 -23.71 14.93
CA GLY A 232 -5.40 -25.07 14.39
C GLY A 232 -4.73 -25.24 13.02
N GLY A 233 -4.15 -24.17 12.47
CA GLY A 233 -3.22 -24.24 11.35
C GLY A 233 -1.81 -24.64 11.79
N PRO A 234 -0.87 -24.80 10.84
CA PRO A 234 0.51 -25.16 11.14
C PRO A 234 1.18 -24.17 12.10
N PRO A 235 2.11 -24.62 12.96
CA PRO A 235 2.85 -23.73 13.87
C PRO A 235 3.56 -22.60 13.13
N GLY A 236 3.46 -21.39 13.68
CA GLY A 236 4.04 -20.19 13.07
C GLY A 236 3.10 -19.48 12.10
N GLN A 237 1.95 -20.07 11.77
CA GLN A 237 1.03 -19.53 10.75
C GLN A 237 -0.28 -19.00 11.32
N ASN A 238 -0.61 -19.31 12.58
CA ASN A 238 -1.84 -18.83 13.20
C ASN A 238 -1.74 -17.35 13.59
N VAL A 239 -2.89 -16.68 13.68
CA VAL A 239 -2.96 -15.24 13.96
C VAL A 239 -2.20 -14.79 15.22
N ASN A 240 -2.10 -15.67 16.22
CA ASN A 240 -1.38 -15.38 17.47
C ASN A 240 0.01 -16.02 17.53
N ASP A 241 0.46 -16.71 16.50
CA ASP A 241 1.80 -17.29 16.48
C ASP A 241 2.86 -16.19 16.29
N LEU A 242 4.06 -16.46 16.81
CA LEU A 242 5.24 -15.64 16.52
C LEU A 242 5.70 -15.92 15.09
N MET A 243 6.24 -14.89 14.45
CA MET A 243 6.66 -14.92 13.05
C MET A 243 8.20 -14.93 12.95
N PRO A 244 8.84 -16.09 12.70
CA PRO A 244 10.29 -16.17 12.57
C PRO A 244 10.80 -15.36 11.36
N PRO A 245 12.02 -14.78 11.41
CA PRO A 245 12.99 -14.87 12.51
C PRO A 245 12.72 -13.87 13.66
N TRP A 246 11.66 -13.06 13.59
CA TRP A 246 11.34 -12.06 14.60
C TRP A 246 10.67 -12.71 15.81
N SER A 247 11.50 -13.11 16.77
CA SER A 247 11.09 -13.85 17.97
C SER A 247 10.09 -13.11 18.88
N ASN A 248 9.82 -11.83 18.63
CA ASN A 248 8.91 -10.99 19.39
C ASN A 248 7.73 -10.41 18.59
N VAL A 249 7.60 -10.74 17.30
CA VAL A 249 6.51 -10.22 16.45
C VAL A 249 5.49 -11.32 16.21
N ARG A 250 4.24 -11.08 16.60
CA ARG A 250 3.11 -11.96 16.26
C ARG A 250 2.52 -11.58 14.92
N VAL A 251 1.88 -12.53 14.24
CA VAL A 251 1.11 -12.26 13.02
C VAL A 251 0.07 -11.15 13.26
N SER A 252 -0.67 -11.22 14.37
CA SER A 252 -1.67 -10.21 14.77
C SER A 252 -1.11 -8.79 14.92
N ALA A 253 0.17 -8.65 15.26
CA ALA A 253 0.79 -7.34 15.49
C ALA A 253 0.99 -6.54 14.20
N VAL A 254 0.94 -7.19 13.03
CA VAL A 254 1.20 -6.56 11.73
C VAL A 254 -0.01 -6.55 10.80
N LEU A 255 -1.16 -7.05 11.25
CA LEU A 255 -2.37 -7.06 10.42
C LEU A 255 -2.87 -5.66 10.09
N ASP A 256 -2.75 -4.71 11.01
CA ASP A 256 -3.08 -3.30 10.76
C ASP A 256 -1.80 -2.50 10.48
N HIS A 257 -1.57 -2.19 9.22
CA HIS A 257 -0.43 -1.37 8.80
C HIS A 257 -0.46 0.05 9.39
N ARG A 258 -1.63 0.60 9.73
CA ARG A 258 -1.75 1.95 10.31
C ARG A 258 -1.20 1.99 11.72
N SER A 259 -1.47 0.95 12.51
CA SER A 259 -0.85 0.74 13.82
C SER A 259 0.68 0.61 13.75
N LEU A 260 1.23 0.26 12.59
CA LEU A 260 2.68 0.24 12.33
C LEU A 260 3.25 1.62 11.94
N GLY A 261 2.40 2.65 11.82
CA GLY A 261 2.79 4.04 11.64
C GLY A 261 2.92 4.51 10.19
N TYR A 262 2.39 3.77 9.21
CA TYR A 262 2.40 4.17 7.80
C TYR A 262 1.04 3.99 7.12
N ILE A 263 0.86 4.63 5.96
CA ILE A 263 -0.25 4.46 5.00
C ILE A 263 0.30 4.48 3.57
N TYR A 264 -0.49 4.05 2.60
CA TYR A 264 -0.23 4.30 1.18
C TYR A 264 -0.92 5.58 0.69
N ASP A 265 -0.35 6.27 -0.30
CA ASP A 265 -0.97 7.44 -0.94
C ASP A 265 -2.29 7.14 -1.68
N THR A 266 -2.51 5.88 -2.07
CA THR A 266 -3.80 5.41 -2.60
C THR A 266 -4.82 5.08 -1.53
N GLU A 267 -4.35 4.94 -0.28
CA GLU A 267 -5.28 4.95 0.82
C GLU A 267 -5.61 6.39 1.10
N ASN A 268 -6.72 6.82 0.53
CA ASN A 268 -7.39 8.03 0.99
C ASN A 268 -7.45 7.97 2.53
N PRO A 269 -6.81 8.90 3.26
CA PRO A 269 -6.87 8.87 4.70
C PRO A 269 -8.34 8.88 5.09
N THR A 270 -8.78 7.93 5.93
CA THR A 270 -10.11 8.06 6.52
C THR A 270 -10.08 9.37 7.27
N ALA A 271 -10.96 10.30 6.90
CA ALA A 271 -11.03 11.59 7.56
C ALA A 271 -11.13 11.38 9.08
N GLN A 272 -10.30 12.10 9.83
CA GLN A 272 -10.26 12.02 11.30
C GLN A 272 -10.61 13.37 11.91
N ASP A 273 -11.00 13.33 13.18
CA ASP A 273 -11.40 14.51 13.94
C ASP A 273 -12.54 15.28 13.24
N ASP A 274 -12.31 16.58 13.00
CA ASP A 274 -13.27 17.53 12.48
C ASP A 274 -13.00 17.92 11.02
N HIS A 275 -12.09 17.26 10.30
CA HIS A 275 -11.68 17.71 8.96
C HIS A 275 -11.40 16.57 7.98
N MET A 276 -11.48 16.92 6.69
CA MET A 276 -11.01 16.10 5.56
C MET A 276 -9.94 16.91 4.81
N HIS A 277 -8.72 16.41 4.79
CA HIS A 277 -7.65 16.90 3.93
C HIS A 277 -7.90 16.54 2.45
N PRO A 278 -7.22 17.20 1.50
CA PRO A 278 -7.29 16.79 0.10
C PRO A 278 -6.80 15.33 -0.03
N GLY A 279 -7.61 14.50 -0.66
CA GLY A 279 -7.43 13.04 -0.78
C GLY A 279 -8.13 12.23 0.33
N ASP A 280 -8.62 12.85 1.41
CA ASP A 280 -9.29 12.11 2.48
C ASP A 280 -10.64 11.55 2.00
N THR A 281 -11.03 10.41 2.57
CA THR A 281 -12.34 9.83 2.33
C THR A 281 -13.14 9.56 3.57
N LEU A 282 -14.46 9.60 3.39
CA LEU A 282 -15.42 8.86 4.19
C LEU A 282 -15.94 7.70 3.35
N ARG A 283 -15.81 6.47 3.83
CA ARG A 283 -16.44 5.28 3.24
C ARG A 283 -17.72 4.94 3.98
N SER A 284 -18.49 4.02 3.43
CA SER A 284 -19.74 3.54 4.03
C SER A 284 -19.55 3.24 5.53
N GLY A 285 -20.27 3.98 6.38
CA GLY A 285 -20.21 3.92 7.84
C GLY A 285 -19.19 4.87 8.51
N ASP A 286 -18.28 5.48 7.78
CA ASP A 286 -17.29 6.41 8.32
C ASP A 286 -17.92 7.77 8.66
N SER A 287 -17.28 8.52 9.57
CA SER A 287 -17.74 9.85 9.96
C SER A 287 -16.63 10.74 10.49
N ILE A 288 -16.77 12.06 10.33
CA ILE A 288 -16.04 13.08 11.11
C ILE A 288 -16.95 13.74 12.14
N SER A 289 -16.37 14.21 13.24
CA SER A 289 -17.08 14.89 14.32
C SER A 289 -16.51 16.30 14.55
N SER A 290 -17.38 17.28 14.75
CA SER A 290 -16.94 18.63 15.11
C SER A 290 -16.06 18.61 16.37
N GLY A 291 -15.09 19.52 16.50
CA GLY A 291 -14.16 19.53 17.65
C GLY A 291 -14.79 19.66 19.04
N ASN A 292 -16.07 20.04 19.15
CA ASN A 292 -16.83 20.05 20.40
C ASN A 292 -17.75 18.82 20.60
N GLY A 293 -17.69 17.84 19.70
CA GLY A 293 -18.48 16.60 19.72
C GLY A 293 -19.97 16.75 19.38
N ARG A 294 -20.47 17.96 19.07
CA ARG A 294 -21.91 18.19 18.92
C ARG A 294 -22.49 17.86 17.55
N TYR A 295 -21.64 17.73 16.53
CA TYR A 295 -22.07 17.46 15.16
C TYR A 295 -21.24 16.34 14.57
N ARG A 296 -21.88 15.55 13.70
CA ARG A 296 -21.23 14.44 13.01
C ARG A 296 -21.66 14.40 11.55
N LEU A 297 -20.70 14.40 10.64
CA LEU A 297 -20.93 14.16 9.22
C LEU A 297 -20.64 12.69 8.95
N VAL A 298 -21.64 11.93 8.54
CA VAL A 298 -21.60 10.47 8.38
C VAL A 298 -21.83 10.14 6.90
N TYR A 299 -20.98 9.32 6.30
CA TYR A 299 -21.30 8.69 5.03
C TYR A 299 -22.00 7.36 5.34
N GLU A 300 -23.33 7.38 5.30
CA GLU A 300 -24.19 6.28 5.72
C GLU A 300 -24.09 5.07 4.79
N THR A 301 -24.52 3.91 5.30
CA THR A 301 -24.41 2.64 4.59
C THR A 301 -25.31 2.51 3.37
N ASP A 302 -26.23 3.44 3.18
CA ASP A 302 -27.14 3.54 2.03
C ASP A 302 -26.60 4.47 0.93
N GLY A 303 -25.34 4.92 1.05
CA GLY A 303 -24.70 5.81 0.08
C GLY A 303 -24.99 7.28 0.30
N ASN A 304 -25.63 7.67 1.41
CA ASN A 304 -25.97 9.05 1.73
C ASN A 304 -24.92 9.73 2.61
N LEU A 305 -24.51 10.96 2.30
CA LEU A 305 -23.69 11.77 3.20
C LEU A 305 -24.60 12.67 4.02
N VAL A 306 -24.58 12.52 5.35
CA VAL A 306 -25.59 13.08 6.25
C VAL A 306 -24.95 13.80 7.44
N LEU A 307 -25.41 15.01 7.72
CA LEU A 307 -25.00 15.78 8.88
C LEU A 307 -26.02 15.66 10.01
N TYR A 308 -25.58 15.19 11.16
CA TYR A 308 -26.38 15.08 12.39
C TYR A 308 -25.91 16.05 13.47
N GLN A 309 -26.83 16.40 14.36
CA GLN A 309 -26.50 16.89 15.69
C GLN A 309 -26.51 15.71 16.66
N ASP A 310 -25.54 15.67 17.58
CA ASP A 310 -25.44 14.60 18.56
C ASP A 310 -26.74 14.49 19.39
N GLY A 311 -27.18 13.24 19.59
CA GLY A 311 -28.45 12.91 20.24
C GLY A 311 -29.71 13.07 19.37
N GLU A 312 -29.63 13.63 18.16
CA GLU A 312 -30.77 13.80 17.26
C GLU A 312 -30.78 12.72 16.15
N ARG A 313 -31.96 12.14 15.87
CA ARG A 313 -32.15 11.16 14.77
C ARG A 313 -32.53 11.83 13.45
N THR A 314 -32.91 13.10 13.49
CA THR A 314 -33.32 13.84 12.30
C THR A 314 -32.08 14.49 11.66
N PRO A 315 -31.80 14.21 10.39
CA PRO A 315 -30.71 14.88 9.67
C PRO A 315 -30.89 16.40 9.66
N ARG A 316 -29.79 17.13 9.87
CA ARG A 316 -29.73 18.57 9.59
C ARG A 316 -29.53 18.85 8.11
N TRP A 317 -28.85 17.94 7.42
CA TRP A 317 -28.58 17.98 5.99
C TRP A 317 -28.26 16.59 5.44
N SER A 318 -28.48 16.38 4.14
CA SER A 318 -28.11 15.17 3.43
C SER A 318 -27.77 15.49 1.96
N SER A 319 -26.82 14.76 1.37
CA SER A 319 -26.48 14.81 -0.07
C SER A 319 -27.59 14.29 -0.99
N ARG A 320 -28.63 13.66 -0.42
CA ARG A 320 -29.74 13.01 -1.12
C ARG A 320 -29.31 11.89 -2.07
N THR A 321 -28.25 11.18 -1.71
CA THR A 321 -27.71 10.05 -2.49
C THR A 321 -28.13 8.70 -1.94
N GLN A 322 -29.08 8.65 -0.99
CA GLN A 322 -29.58 7.40 -0.43
C GLN A 322 -30.13 6.46 -1.51
N GLY A 323 -29.86 5.17 -1.35
CA GLY A 323 -30.28 4.12 -2.27
C GLY A 323 -29.37 3.95 -3.49
N ARG A 324 -28.25 4.68 -3.55
CA ARG A 324 -27.15 4.41 -4.48
C ARG A 324 -26.21 3.34 -3.88
N SER A 325 -25.46 2.66 -4.75
CA SER A 325 -24.41 1.74 -4.28
C SER A 325 -23.32 2.55 -3.57
N PRO A 326 -23.03 2.31 -2.28
CA PRO A 326 -22.08 3.14 -1.54
C PRO A 326 -20.65 2.91 -2.04
N GLY A 327 -20.03 3.95 -2.59
CA GLY A 327 -18.62 3.97 -2.96
C GLY A 327 -17.80 4.75 -1.94
N MET A 328 -17.38 5.97 -2.31
CA MET A 328 -16.57 6.83 -1.45
C MET A 328 -17.03 8.28 -1.51
N CYS A 329 -17.12 8.93 -0.35
CA CYS A 329 -17.11 10.37 -0.27
C CYS A 329 -15.65 10.85 -0.18
N VAL A 330 -15.20 11.68 -1.10
CA VAL A 330 -13.79 12.09 -1.25
C VAL A 330 -13.70 13.61 -1.18
N MET A 331 -12.80 14.15 -0.35
CA MET A 331 -12.35 15.53 -0.49
C MET A 331 -11.30 15.56 -1.58
N GLN A 332 -11.65 16.02 -2.77
CA GLN A 332 -10.80 15.99 -3.94
C GLN A 332 -9.61 16.95 -3.83
N MET A 333 -8.55 16.67 -4.59
CA MET A 333 -7.35 17.52 -4.65
C MET A 333 -7.65 18.92 -5.22
N ASP A 334 -8.71 19.06 -6.01
CA ASP A 334 -9.19 20.31 -6.57
C ASP A 334 -10.10 21.10 -5.61
N GLY A 335 -10.35 20.61 -4.41
CA GLY A 335 -11.15 21.32 -3.40
C GLY A 335 -12.63 21.00 -3.38
N ASP A 336 -13.11 20.14 -4.28
CA ASP A 336 -14.49 19.70 -4.27
C ASP A 336 -14.69 18.52 -3.32
N LEU A 337 -15.86 18.45 -2.67
CA LEU A 337 -16.26 17.27 -1.91
C LEU A 337 -17.21 16.45 -2.77
N THR A 338 -16.90 15.19 -3.01
CA THR A 338 -17.61 14.39 -3.99
C THR A 338 -18.06 13.06 -3.43
N ILE A 339 -19.04 12.43 -4.05
CA ILE A 339 -19.44 11.05 -3.76
C ILE A 339 -19.43 10.29 -5.09
N ASP A 340 -18.64 9.23 -5.12
CA ASP A 340 -18.63 8.23 -6.19
C ASP A 340 -19.32 6.95 -5.68
N ASP A 341 -20.09 6.27 -6.53
CA ASP A 341 -20.69 4.98 -6.21
C ASP A 341 -19.67 3.82 -6.29
N ALA A 342 -20.10 2.60 -5.98
CA ALA A 342 -19.21 1.43 -5.94
C ALA A 342 -18.59 1.09 -7.31
N GLU A 343 -19.25 1.51 -8.39
CA GLU A 343 -18.79 1.38 -9.78
C GLU A 343 -17.84 2.51 -10.19
N GLY A 344 -17.57 3.48 -9.30
CA GLY A 344 -16.71 4.62 -9.53
C GLY A 344 -17.37 5.75 -10.31
N GLN A 345 -18.69 5.75 -10.46
CA GLN A 345 -19.43 6.84 -11.08
C GLN A 345 -19.72 7.95 -10.06
N ARG A 346 -19.41 9.20 -10.44
CA ARG A 346 -19.77 10.40 -9.67
C ARG A 346 -21.28 10.52 -9.55
N VAL A 347 -21.81 10.44 -8.33
CA VAL A 347 -23.25 10.59 -8.04
C VAL A 347 -23.59 11.91 -7.38
N TRP A 348 -22.63 12.58 -6.75
CA TRP A 348 -22.83 13.88 -6.11
C TRP A 348 -21.54 14.69 -5.99
N SER A 349 -21.65 16.00 -6.01
CA SER A 349 -20.55 16.97 -5.86
C SER A 349 -21.06 18.19 -5.09
N LEU A 350 -20.21 18.73 -4.23
CA LEU A 350 -20.48 19.98 -3.51
C LEU A 350 -20.40 21.20 -4.45
N GLY A 351 -19.71 21.07 -5.58
CA GLY A 351 -19.64 22.04 -6.67
C GLY A 351 -18.64 23.16 -6.42
N ILE A 352 -17.57 22.90 -5.65
CA ILE A 352 -16.59 23.92 -5.27
C ILE A 352 -15.32 23.75 -6.11
N ASP A 353 -15.31 24.37 -7.30
CA ASP A 353 -14.18 24.33 -8.25
C ASP A 353 -12.93 25.08 -7.75
N GLY A 354 -11.91 24.38 -7.27
CA GLY A 354 -10.55 24.94 -7.14
C GLY A 354 -10.34 25.95 -6.02
N ARG A 355 -11.38 26.27 -5.23
CA ARG A 355 -11.36 27.43 -4.30
C ARG A 355 -10.70 27.10 -2.96
N GLY A 356 -10.63 25.84 -2.59
CA GLY A 356 -9.99 25.39 -1.37
C GLY A 356 -9.47 23.97 -1.51
N ASN A 357 -9.08 23.35 -0.41
CA ASN A 357 -8.47 22.02 -0.46
C ASN A 357 -8.72 21.20 0.82
N ARG A 358 -9.18 21.80 1.93
CA ARG A 358 -9.52 21.07 3.16
C ARG A 358 -10.93 21.41 3.64
N LEU A 359 -11.74 20.38 3.91
CA LEU A 359 -13.05 20.48 4.57
C LEU A 359 -12.87 20.46 6.10
N ARG A 360 -13.67 21.22 6.83
CA ARG A 360 -13.83 21.14 8.29
C ARG A 360 -15.30 21.17 8.69
N LEU A 361 -15.70 20.28 9.57
CA LEU A 361 -16.96 20.32 10.32
C LEU A 361 -16.78 21.16 11.59
N THR A 362 -17.34 22.36 11.56
CA THR A 362 -17.17 23.36 12.62
C THR A 362 -18.03 23.06 13.86
N GLY A 363 -17.65 23.62 15.01
CA GLY A 363 -18.37 23.43 16.28
C GLY A 363 -19.79 24.00 16.32
N ASP A 364 -20.17 24.85 15.38
CA ASP A 364 -21.52 25.36 15.17
C ASP A 364 -22.32 24.57 14.10
N GLY A 365 -21.73 23.49 13.57
CA GLY A 365 -22.40 22.55 12.67
C GLY A 365 -22.45 23.02 11.22
N ALA A 366 -21.46 23.79 10.78
CA ALA A 366 -21.26 24.14 9.37
C ALA A 366 -20.10 23.35 8.75
N LEU A 367 -20.24 23.00 7.46
CA LEU A 367 -19.14 22.51 6.63
C LEU A 367 -18.38 23.71 6.06
N GLU A 368 -17.07 23.69 6.20
CA GLU A 368 -16.22 24.82 5.84
C GLU A 368 -15.05 24.32 4.99
N VAL A 369 -14.92 24.81 3.76
CA VAL A 369 -13.78 24.51 2.90
C VAL A 369 -12.80 25.67 2.98
N THR A 370 -11.56 25.35 3.32
CA THR A 370 -10.45 26.30 3.46
C THR A 370 -9.41 26.06 2.36
N GLY A 371 -8.76 27.14 1.90
CA GLY A 371 -7.62 27.06 1.00
C GLY A 371 -6.28 26.93 1.73
N LEU A 372 -5.19 26.80 0.98
CA LEU A 372 -3.82 26.59 1.49
C LEU A 372 -3.33 27.68 2.45
N SER A 373 -3.83 28.91 2.34
CA SER A 373 -3.50 30.03 3.24
C SER A 373 -4.28 29.99 4.56
N GLY A 374 -5.19 29.02 4.74
CA GLY A 374 -6.13 28.95 5.86
C GLY A 374 -7.36 29.85 5.70
N ALA A 375 -7.46 30.61 4.60
CA ALA A 375 -8.64 31.40 4.30
C ALA A 375 -9.85 30.50 3.97
N VAL A 376 -11.02 30.87 4.47
CA VAL A 376 -12.29 30.18 4.16
C VAL A 376 -12.68 30.49 2.72
N ALA A 377 -12.68 29.46 1.90
CA ALA A 377 -13.05 29.51 0.50
C ALA A 377 -14.56 29.35 0.29
N TRP A 378 -15.17 28.55 1.16
CA TRP A 378 -16.59 28.30 1.17
C TRP A 378 -17.02 27.85 2.56
N ARG A 379 -18.26 28.18 2.94
CA ARG A 379 -18.90 27.72 4.17
C ARG A 379 -20.36 27.48 3.89
N SER A 380 -20.90 26.34 4.36
CA SER A 380 -22.32 26.04 4.23
C SER A 380 -23.14 27.12 4.93
N THR A 381 -24.07 27.77 4.22
CA THR A 381 -25.13 28.56 4.84
C THR A 381 -26.31 27.65 5.19
N ARG A 382 -27.23 28.12 6.05
CA ARG A 382 -28.47 27.38 6.34
C ARG A 382 -29.31 27.09 5.09
N GLU A 383 -29.12 27.84 4.00
CA GLU A 383 -29.91 27.75 2.77
C GLU A 383 -29.30 26.85 1.68
N VAL A 384 -27.98 26.63 1.68
CA VAL A 384 -27.31 25.71 0.73
C VAL A 384 -27.44 24.24 1.17
N MET A 385 -28.01 24.01 2.35
CA MET A 385 -28.33 22.68 2.89
C MET A 385 -29.76 22.23 2.55
N ALA A 386 -30.28 22.57 1.37
CA ALA A 386 -31.61 22.19 0.90
C ALA A 386 -31.60 21.51 -0.46
#